data_AF-A0A094DT90-F1
#
_entry.id   AF-A0A094DT90-F1
#
_cell.length_a   1.000
_cell.length_b   1.000
_cell.length_c   1.000
_cell.angle_alpha   90.00
_cell.angle_beta   90.00
_cell.angle_gamma   90.00
#
_symmetry.space_group_name_H-M   'P 1'
#
loop_
_entity.id
_entity.type
_entity.pdbx_description
1 polymer ?
#
loop_
_entity_poly.entity_id
_entity_poly.type
_entity_poly.pdbx_seq_one_letter_code
_entity_poly.pdbx_strand_id
1 'polypeptide(L)'
;MATDRLTQGVMTTSSSLRGFSFGPSQEVRRIEALSDEEVRLEFEAIIKGHGYSWHSINALMQNQLDEGALEFTGIDGDVIFEWNNLCDEKRHWEQNGCCSITCDEFYRDCLINLKIMPTKAGFGLEGSQLISSNIDDPSLLTADLWVSPKHFDDYESIEVLEEDDGSSWDFEHYAYDDSEDDDYEEVEGTSFEYEDDEYTDSDYGEST
;
A
#
# COMPACT_ATOMS: atom_id res chain seq x y z
N MET A 1 -30.02 6.86 -20.66
CA MET A 1 -29.55 5.54 -21.10
C MET A 1 -28.14 5.39 -20.56
N ALA A 2 -27.99 4.59 -19.51
CA ALA A 2 -26.70 4.25 -18.91
C ALA A 2 -26.10 3.08 -19.70
N THR A 3 -24.80 3.15 -19.98
CA THR A 3 -24.05 2.01 -20.51
C THR A 3 -23.00 1.61 -19.48
N ASP A 4 -23.24 0.46 -18.86
CA ASP A 4 -22.28 -0.35 -18.13
C ASP A 4 -20.99 -0.54 -18.91
N ARG A 5 -19.84 -0.40 -18.24
CA ARG A 5 -18.57 -0.95 -18.68
C ARG A 5 -17.83 -1.56 -17.50
N LEU A 6 -18.25 -2.77 -17.15
CA LEU A 6 -17.52 -3.70 -16.29
C LEU A 6 -16.73 -4.68 -17.17
N THR A 7 -15.51 -4.99 -16.72
CA THR A 7 -14.65 -6.14 -17.06
C THR A 7 -13.96 -6.16 -18.43
N GLN A 8 -12.62 -6.01 -18.43
CA GLN A 8 -11.68 -6.98 -19.04
C GLN A 8 -10.22 -6.50 -18.96
N GLY A 9 -9.37 -7.35 -18.38
CA GLY A 9 -7.91 -7.30 -18.48
C GLY A 9 -7.33 -8.51 -17.73
N VAL A 10 -7.62 -9.74 -18.15
CA VAL A 10 -6.80 -10.59 -19.05
C VAL A 10 -5.32 -10.70 -18.63
N MET A 11 -5.05 -11.85 -18.01
CA MET A 11 -3.76 -12.41 -17.62
C MET A 11 -2.67 -12.29 -18.69
N THR A 12 -1.50 -11.76 -18.32
CA THR A 12 -0.29 -11.86 -19.13
C THR A 12 0.48 -13.15 -18.83
N THR A 13 0.68 -13.94 -19.88
CA THR A 13 1.35 -15.23 -19.89
C THR A 13 2.85 -15.14 -19.61
N SER A 14 3.28 -15.81 -18.55
CA SER A 14 4.66 -16.09 -18.18
C SER A 14 5.38 -16.96 -19.23
N SER A 15 6.49 -16.46 -19.78
CA SER A 15 7.46 -17.27 -20.53
C SER A 15 8.87 -17.04 -20.02
N SER A 16 9.52 -18.16 -19.67
CA SER A 16 10.95 -18.33 -19.38
C SER A 16 11.46 -17.95 -17.97
N LEU A 17 11.18 -18.82 -17.00
CA LEU A 17 12.00 -18.96 -15.79
C LEU A 17 12.44 -20.43 -15.65
N ARG A 18 13.66 -20.75 -16.10
CA ARG A 18 14.34 -22.01 -15.75
C ARG A 18 15.52 -21.68 -14.84
N GLY A 19 15.39 -22.07 -13.57
CA GLY A 19 16.49 -22.09 -12.61
C GLY A 19 16.01 -21.75 -11.20
N PHE A 20 15.41 -22.74 -10.53
CA PHE A 20 15.05 -22.79 -9.10
C PHE A 20 14.96 -21.47 -8.30
N SER A 21 13.73 -20.96 -8.21
CA SER A 21 13.18 -20.14 -7.12
C SER A 21 11.67 -20.45 -7.10
N PHE A 22 11.02 -20.43 -5.93
CA PHE A 22 9.55 -20.40 -5.86
C PHE A 22 9.10 -19.17 -6.67
N GLY A 23 8.63 -19.37 -7.90
CA GLY A 23 8.36 -18.26 -8.80
C GLY A 23 7.16 -17.42 -8.33
N PRO A 24 7.00 -16.18 -8.84
CA PRO A 24 5.83 -15.34 -8.52
C PRO A 24 4.52 -16.09 -8.70
N SER A 25 4.39 -16.88 -9.78
CA SER A 25 3.18 -17.66 -10.06
C SER A 25 2.91 -18.80 -9.07
N GLN A 26 3.94 -19.35 -8.41
CA GLN A 26 3.74 -20.38 -7.40
C GLN A 26 3.30 -19.77 -6.08
N GLU A 27 3.91 -18.65 -5.70
CA GLU A 27 3.57 -17.93 -4.47
C GLU A 27 2.16 -17.32 -4.54
N VAL A 28 1.79 -16.74 -5.70
CA VAL A 28 0.41 -16.29 -5.98
C VAL A 28 -0.58 -17.44 -5.77
N ARG A 29 -0.36 -18.61 -6.41
CA ARG A 29 -1.26 -19.77 -6.25
C ARG A 29 -1.33 -20.29 -4.81
N ARG A 30 -0.22 -20.21 -4.06
CA ARG A 30 -0.20 -20.59 -2.64
C ARG A 30 -1.17 -19.68 -1.87
N ILE A 31 -1.05 -18.37 -2.05
CA ILE A 31 -1.85 -17.36 -1.35
C ILE A 31 -3.31 -17.43 -1.80
N GLU A 32 -3.59 -17.61 -3.09
CA GLU A 32 -4.94 -17.81 -3.63
C GLU A 32 -5.64 -19.04 -3.06
N ALA A 33 -4.88 -20.05 -2.63
CA ALA A 33 -5.41 -21.26 -2.00
C ALA A 33 -5.64 -21.14 -0.49
N LEU A 34 -5.20 -20.05 0.14
CA LEU A 34 -5.42 -19.79 1.57
C LEU A 34 -6.86 -19.33 1.82
N SER A 35 -7.37 -19.68 3.01
CA SER A 35 -8.58 -19.06 3.54
C SER A 35 -8.36 -17.58 3.89
N ASP A 36 -9.45 -16.80 3.97
CA ASP A 36 -9.37 -15.38 4.32
C ASP A 36 -8.69 -15.14 5.68
N GLU A 37 -8.93 -16.03 6.65
CA GLU A 37 -8.29 -15.96 7.97
C GLU A 37 -6.78 -16.21 7.90
N GLU A 38 -6.34 -17.21 7.11
CA GLU A 38 -4.91 -17.48 6.92
C GLU A 38 -4.20 -16.31 6.22
N VAL A 39 -4.86 -15.70 5.23
CA VAL A 39 -4.37 -14.49 4.56
C VAL A 39 -4.20 -13.36 5.57
N ARG A 40 -5.22 -13.09 6.39
CA ARG A 40 -5.17 -12.05 7.42
C ARG A 40 -4.05 -12.29 8.42
N LEU A 41 -3.89 -13.51 8.94
CA LEU A 41 -2.83 -13.84 9.90
C LEU A 41 -1.43 -13.66 9.30
N GLU A 42 -1.21 -14.10 8.06
CA GLU A 42 0.08 -13.96 7.40
C GLU A 42 0.38 -12.49 7.07
N PHE A 43 -0.61 -11.75 6.57
CA PHE A 43 -0.50 -10.32 6.32
C PHE A 43 -0.21 -9.53 7.60
N GLU A 44 -0.96 -9.79 8.68
CA GLU A 44 -0.75 -9.12 9.97
C GLU A 44 0.64 -9.39 10.54
N ALA A 45 1.17 -10.59 10.36
CA ALA A 45 2.54 -10.87 10.77
C ALA A 45 3.53 -9.96 10.04
N ILE A 46 3.40 -9.83 8.72
CA ILE A 46 4.28 -9.01 7.88
C ILE A 46 4.13 -7.51 8.20
N ILE A 47 2.90 -7.02 8.32
CA ILE A 47 2.63 -5.61 8.60
C ILE A 47 3.15 -5.23 9.99
N LYS A 48 3.20 -6.17 10.95
CA LYS A 48 3.84 -5.99 12.27
C LYS A 48 5.37 -6.15 12.25
N GLY A 49 5.97 -6.39 11.09
CA GLY A 49 7.41 -6.52 10.89
C GLY A 49 7.96 -7.92 11.13
N HIS A 50 7.12 -8.96 11.16
CA HIS A 50 7.59 -10.33 11.32
C HIS A 50 8.00 -10.93 9.96
N GLY A 51 9.27 -11.32 9.86
CA GLY A 51 9.79 -12.04 8.69
C GLY A 51 9.86 -11.23 7.40
N TYR A 52 9.69 -9.91 7.46
CA TYR A 52 9.71 -9.01 6.30
C TYR A 52 10.57 -7.78 6.59
N SER A 53 11.59 -7.55 5.75
CA SER A 53 12.55 -6.45 5.90
C SER A 53 12.13 -5.24 5.06
N TRP A 54 11.15 -4.48 5.54
CA TRP A 54 10.62 -3.29 4.88
C TRP A 54 11.68 -2.26 4.46
N HIS A 55 12.59 -1.87 5.35
CA HIS A 55 13.60 -0.84 5.08
C HIS A 55 14.67 -1.36 4.11
N SER A 56 15.13 -2.60 4.31
CA SER A 56 16.09 -3.21 3.39
C SER A 56 15.52 -3.35 1.97
N ILE A 57 14.25 -3.77 1.84
CA ILE A 57 13.57 -3.84 0.54
C ILE A 57 13.42 -2.45 -0.07
N ASN A 58 13.02 -1.44 0.71
CA ASN A 58 12.90 -0.06 0.26
C ASN A 58 14.22 0.48 -0.29
N ALA A 59 15.32 0.26 0.43
CA ALA A 59 16.65 0.69 0.01
C ALA A 59 17.08 0.02 -1.30
N LEU A 60 16.80 -1.28 -1.46
CA LEU A 60 17.09 -1.98 -2.72
C LEU A 60 16.23 -1.47 -3.87
N MET A 61 14.96 -1.13 -3.64
CA MET A 61 14.12 -0.54 -4.67
C MET A 61 14.63 0.84 -5.09
N GLN A 62 15.03 1.67 -4.13
CA GLN A 62 15.64 2.96 -4.44
C GLN A 62 16.92 2.80 -5.27
N ASN A 63 17.78 1.83 -4.93
CA ASN A 63 18.99 1.55 -5.71
C ASN A 63 18.66 1.12 -7.14
N GLN A 64 17.69 0.22 -7.33
CA GLN A 64 17.27 -0.21 -8.67
C GLN A 64 16.65 0.94 -9.49
N LEU A 65 15.91 1.84 -8.84
CA LEU A 65 15.41 3.05 -9.48
C LEU A 65 16.56 3.99 -9.88
N ASP A 66 17.51 4.23 -8.98
CA ASP A 66 18.68 5.10 -9.21
C ASP A 66 19.58 4.57 -10.33
N GLU A 67 19.71 3.25 -10.46
CA GLU A 67 20.45 2.57 -11.52
C GLU A 67 19.68 2.49 -12.85
N GLY A 68 18.41 2.92 -12.88
CA GLY A 68 17.55 2.88 -14.05
C GLY A 68 17.06 1.47 -14.43
N ALA A 69 17.12 0.53 -13.49
CA ALA A 69 16.60 -0.83 -13.65
C ALA A 69 15.10 -0.92 -13.31
N LEU A 70 14.59 0.01 -12.51
CA LEU A 70 13.16 0.25 -12.31
C LEU A 70 12.80 1.63 -12.84
N GLU A 71 11.56 1.76 -13.34
CA GLU A 71 11.01 3.03 -13.79
C GLU A 71 10.05 3.56 -12.73
N PHE A 72 10.17 4.85 -12.40
CA PHE A 72 9.16 5.55 -11.61
C PHE A 72 8.05 5.99 -12.53
N THR A 73 6.95 5.26 -12.45
CA THR A 73 5.78 5.45 -13.28
C THR A 73 4.58 5.61 -12.35
N GLY A 74 3.76 6.64 -12.57
CA GLY A 74 2.53 6.86 -11.80
C GLY A 74 1.37 5.96 -12.26
N ILE A 75 1.68 4.86 -12.93
CA ILE A 75 0.71 3.93 -13.52
C ILE A 75 0.49 2.76 -12.56
N ASP A 76 -0.78 2.46 -12.34
CA ASP A 76 -1.23 1.30 -11.57
C ASP A 76 -0.65 -0.01 -12.12
N GLY A 77 -0.17 -0.88 -11.22
CA GLY A 77 0.50 -2.13 -11.56
C GLY A 77 2.04 -2.06 -11.72
N ASP A 78 2.62 -0.87 -11.79
CA ASP A 78 4.08 -0.71 -11.86
C ASP A 78 4.76 -0.91 -10.51
N VAL A 79 5.97 -1.50 -10.52
CA VAL A 79 6.64 -1.99 -9.31
C VAL A 79 6.79 -0.92 -8.24
N ILE A 80 7.23 0.29 -8.62
CA ILE A 80 7.44 1.38 -7.65
C ILE A 80 6.11 1.94 -7.14
N PHE A 81 5.10 2.05 -8.01
CA PHE A 81 3.76 2.49 -7.63
C PHE A 81 3.15 1.54 -6.60
N GLU A 82 3.14 0.24 -6.91
CA GLU A 82 2.62 -0.79 -6.01
C GLU A 82 3.39 -0.85 -4.68
N TRP A 83 4.71 -0.68 -4.72
CA TRP A 83 5.51 -0.64 -3.50
C TRP A 83 5.16 0.55 -2.61
N ASN A 84 5.08 1.75 -3.20
CA ASN A 84 4.75 2.95 -2.45
C ASN A 84 3.34 2.87 -1.83
N ASN A 85 2.37 2.27 -2.53
CA ASN A 85 1.05 1.98 -1.95
C ASN A 85 1.13 1.02 -0.75
N LEU A 86 1.94 -0.04 -0.83
CA LEU A 86 2.17 -0.93 0.32
C LEU A 86 2.83 -0.20 1.50
N CYS A 87 3.77 0.72 1.24
CA CYS A 87 4.38 1.55 2.27
C CYS A 87 3.37 2.50 2.91
N ASP A 88 2.45 3.06 2.14
CA ASP A 88 1.35 3.87 2.66
C ASP A 88 0.43 3.05 3.57
N GLU A 89 0.06 1.83 3.16
CA GLU A 89 -0.71 0.92 4.00
C GLU A 89 0.02 0.52 5.29
N LYS A 90 1.33 0.31 5.21
CA LYS A 90 2.17 0.04 6.37
C LYS A 90 2.16 1.22 7.36
N ARG A 91 2.31 2.45 6.87
CA ARG A 91 2.18 3.66 7.70
C ARG A 91 0.78 3.82 8.28
N HIS A 92 -0.24 3.59 7.46
CA HIS A 92 -1.63 3.69 7.89
C HIS A 92 -1.93 2.69 9.01
N TRP A 93 -1.43 1.45 8.90
CA TRP A 93 -1.53 0.44 9.93
C TRP A 93 -0.83 0.85 11.22
N GLU A 94 0.38 1.43 11.15
CA GLU A 94 1.10 1.90 12.34
C GLU A 94 0.35 3.02 13.08
N GLN A 95 -0.39 3.85 12.36
CA GLN A 95 -1.16 4.96 12.93
C GLN A 95 -2.52 4.52 13.48
N ASN A 96 -3.23 3.64 12.76
CA ASN A 96 -4.65 3.34 13.03
C ASN A 96 -4.88 1.92 13.57
N GLY A 97 -3.90 1.03 13.47
CA GLY A 97 -4.01 -0.38 13.85
C GLY A 97 -4.78 -1.25 12.85
N CYS A 98 -5.12 -0.73 11.67
CA CYS A 98 -5.74 -1.45 10.57
C CYS A 98 -5.31 -0.87 9.21
N CYS A 99 -5.59 -1.57 8.11
CA CYS A 99 -5.42 -1.04 6.74
C CYS A 99 -6.48 0.01 6.40
N SER A 100 -6.22 0.80 5.36
CA SER A 100 -7.16 1.83 4.88
C SER A 100 -8.44 1.21 4.32
N ILE A 101 -8.32 0.01 3.74
CA ILE A 101 -9.41 -0.83 3.26
C ILE A 101 -9.41 -2.13 4.07
N THR A 102 -10.56 -2.46 4.65
CA THR A 102 -10.71 -3.64 5.54
C THR A 102 -11.59 -4.71 4.89
N CYS A 103 -11.18 -5.25 3.75
CA CYS A 103 -11.85 -6.39 3.10
C CYS A 103 -10.85 -7.50 2.75
N ASP A 104 -11.33 -8.74 2.64
CA ASP A 104 -10.48 -9.92 2.45
C ASP A 104 -9.77 -9.94 1.08
N GLU A 105 -10.42 -9.38 0.05
CA GLU A 105 -9.81 -9.20 -1.27
C GLU A 105 -8.59 -8.28 -1.18
N PHE A 106 -8.70 -7.16 -0.47
CA PHE A 106 -7.61 -6.21 -0.28
C PHE A 106 -6.42 -6.80 0.47
N TYR A 107 -6.67 -7.52 1.58
CA TYR A 107 -5.60 -8.18 2.33
C TYR A 107 -4.85 -9.21 1.49
N ARG A 108 -5.58 -9.94 0.65
CA ARG A 108 -5.00 -10.94 -0.26
C ARG A 108 -4.13 -10.28 -1.32
N ASP A 109 -4.62 -9.22 -1.96
CA ASP A 109 -3.85 -8.48 -2.96
C ASP A 109 -2.59 -7.86 -2.35
N CYS A 110 -2.71 -7.25 -1.17
CA CYS A 110 -1.56 -6.74 -0.43
C CYS A 110 -0.55 -7.83 -0.10
N LEU A 111 -1.00 -8.99 0.41
CA LEU A 111 -0.13 -10.11 0.74
C LEU A 111 0.59 -10.67 -0.49
N ILE A 112 -0.14 -10.84 -1.60
CA ILE A 112 0.45 -11.26 -2.88
C ILE A 112 1.54 -10.27 -3.29
N ASN A 113 1.21 -8.98 -3.34
CA ASN A 113 2.15 -7.94 -3.74
C ASN A 113 3.39 -7.94 -2.82
N LEU A 114 3.23 -8.00 -1.49
CA LEU A 114 4.34 -8.08 -0.54
C LEU A 114 5.29 -9.24 -0.83
N LYS A 115 4.75 -10.43 -1.13
CA LYS A 115 5.55 -11.64 -1.36
C LYS A 115 6.25 -11.66 -2.71
N ILE A 116 5.67 -11.04 -3.74
CA ILE A 116 6.25 -11.06 -5.09
C ILE A 116 7.05 -9.80 -5.43
N MET A 117 6.91 -8.70 -4.67
CA MET A 117 7.53 -7.42 -5.01
C MET A 117 9.04 -7.51 -5.21
N PRO A 118 9.81 -8.17 -4.31
CA PRO A 118 11.26 -8.28 -4.49
C PRO A 118 11.65 -9.07 -5.75
N THR A 119 10.81 -10.00 -6.18
CA THR A 119 11.03 -10.73 -7.43
C THR A 119 10.69 -9.87 -8.65
N LYS A 120 9.56 -9.13 -8.60
CA LYS A 120 9.20 -8.15 -9.64
C LYS A 120 10.27 -7.07 -9.80
N ALA A 121 10.87 -6.65 -8.69
CA ALA A 121 11.94 -5.66 -8.62
C ALA A 121 13.33 -6.20 -9.03
N GLY A 122 13.46 -7.49 -9.34
CA GLY A 122 14.69 -8.08 -9.86
C GLY A 122 15.75 -8.44 -8.81
N PHE A 123 15.40 -8.54 -7.52
CA PHE A 123 16.38 -8.75 -6.44
C PHE A 123 16.93 -10.19 -6.35
N GLY A 124 16.35 -11.13 -7.10
CA GLY A 124 16.79 -12.53 -7.09
C GLY A 124 16.71 -13.17 -5.70
N LEU A 125 17.77 -13.89 -5.32
CA LEU A 125 17.83 -14.65 -4.05
C LEU A 125 17.84 -13.76 -2.81
N GLU A 126 18.43 -12.56 -2.91
CA GLU A 126 18.46 -11.60 -1.81
C GLU A 126 17.04 -11.16 -1.44
N GLY A 127 16.22 -10.85 -2.45
CA GLY A 127 14.80 -10.52 -2.25
C GLY A 127 14.02 -11.62 -1.52
N SER A 128 14.27 -12.89 -1.86
CA SER A 128 13.62 -14.02 -1.19
C SER A 128 14.01 -14.15 0.29
N GLN A 129 15.24 -13.77 0.66
CA GLN A 129 15.67 -13.76 2.06
C GLN A 129 14.97 -12.65 2.83
N LEU A 130 14.85 -11.46 2.24
CA LEU A 130 14.24 -10.29 2.87
C LEU A 130 12.73 -10.44 3.17
N ILE A 131 12.02 -11.31 2.44
CA ILE A 131 10.59 -11.62 2.68
C ILE A 131 10.36 -12.84 3.58
N SER A 132 11.45 -13.50 4.00
CA SER A 132 11.43 -14.69 4.85
C SER A 132 12.12 -14.47 6.20
N SER A 133 12.85 -13.37 6.34
CA SER A 133 13.60 -13.00 7.54
C SER A 133 13.63 -11.49 7.63
N ASN A 134 13.27 -10.96 8.80
CA ASN A 134 13.43 -9.53 9.06
C ASN A 134 14.87 -9.29 9.57
N ILE A 135 15.66 -8.55 8.81
CA ILE A 135 17.01 -8.10 9.18
C ILE A 135 17.06 -6.62 9.56
N ASP A 136 15.93 -5.91 9.44
CA ASP A 136 15.83 -4.51 9.83
C ASP A 136 15.87 -4.36 11.34
N ASP A 137 16.28 -3.18 11.79
CA ASP A 137 16.19 -2.81 13.20
C ASP A 137 14.71 -2.57 13.57
N PRO A 138 14.18 -3.27 14.59
CA PRO A 138 12.77 -3.14 14.99
C PRO A 138 12.39 -1.77 15.55
N SER A 139 13.37 -0.90 15.82
CA SER A 139 13.13 0.47 16.29
C SER A 139 12.98 1.50 15.16
N LEU A 140 13.19 1.10 13.90
CA LEU A 140 13.00 1.98 12.76
C LEU A 140 11.51 2.26 12.56
N LEU A 141 11.21 3.56 12.43
CA LEU A 141 9.86 4.01 12.08
C LEU A 141 9.72 3.96 10.56
N THR A 142 8.55 3.55 10.05
CA THR A 142 8.33 3.46 8.61
C THR A 142 7.88 4.77 7.94
N ALA A 143 7.99 5.89 8.67
CA ALA A 143 7.62 7.21 8.20
C ALA A 143 8.42 7.67 6.96
N ASP A 144 9.61 7.11 6.76
CA ASP A 144 10.52 7.42 5.65
C ASP A 144 10.48 6.39 4.50
N LEU A 145 9.63 5.35 4.59
CA LEU A 145 9.51 4.33 3.54
C LEU A 145 8.88 4.89 2.26
N TRP A 146 9.70 5.43 1.38
CA TRP A 146 9.25 5.90 0.09
C TRP A 146 10.35 5.71 -0.93
N VAL A 147 9.97 5.41 -2.17
CA VAL A 147 10.89 5.36 -3.30
C VAL A 147 10.47 6.38 -4.34
N SER A 148 11.36 7.31 -4.66
CA SER A 148 11.14 8.33 -5.67
C SER A 148 12.44 8.75 -6.36
N PRO A 149 12.38 9.30 -7.58
CA PRO A 149 13.54 9.90 -8.22
C PRO A 149 14.07 11.06 -7.37
N LYS A 150 15.40 11.18 -7.31
CA LYS A 150 16.09 12.25 -6.56
C LYS A 150 15.84 13.67 -7.08
N HIS A 151 15.25 13.80 -8.28
CA HIS A 151 15.14 15.06 -9.02
C HIS A 151 13.71 15.60 -9.16
N PHE A 152 12.75 15.16 -8.33
CA PHE A 152 11.40 15.76 -8.38
C PHE A 152 11.38 17.23 -7.90
N ASP A 153 12.32 17.63 -7.06
CA ASP A 153 12.40 19.01 -6.52
C ASP A 153 13.02 20.04 -7.49
N ASP A 154 13.68 19.60 -8.57
CA ASP A 154 14.40 20.51 -9.48
C ASP A 154 13.50 21.13 -10.57
N TYR A 155 12.23 20.70 -10.68
CA TYR A 155 11.28 21.26 -11.65
C TYR A 155 10.42 22.40 -11.10
N GLU A 156 10.55 22.75 -9.81
CA GLU A 156 9.83 23.88 -9.19
C GLU A 156 10.61 25.21 -9.22
N SER A 157 11.69 25.30 -10.00
CA SER A 157 12.43 26.55 -10.19
C SER A 157 12.90 26.74 -11.63
N ILE A 158 11.97 26.61 -12.59
CA ILE A 158 12.08 27.46 -13.77
C ILE A 158 11.66 28.86 -13.32
N GLU A 159 12.63 29.65 -12.88
CA GLU A 159 12.54 31.10 -13.00
C GLU A 159 12.37 31.37 -14.49
N VAL A 160 11.13 31.67 -14.89
CA VAL A 160 10.83 32.25 -16.19
C VAL A 160 11.58 33.58 -16.21
N LEU A 161 12.79 33.57 -16.75
CA LEU A 161 13.52 34.76 -17.11
C LEU A 161 12.62 35.54 -18.06
N GLU A 162 12.06 36.63 -17.53
CA GLU A 162 11.37 37.66 -18.30
C GLU A 162 12.33 38.21 -19.37
N GLU A 163 12.22 37.69 -20.59
CA GLU A 163 12.62 38.43 -21.77
C GLU A 163 11.35 38.83 -22.54
N ASP A 164 10.93 40.04 -22.20
CA ASP A 164 10.17 41.02 -23.00
C ASP A 164 10.10 40.70 -24.52
N ASP A 165 9.00 40.10 -24.96
CA ASP A 165 8.43 40.38 -26.28
C ASP A 165 6.90 40.25 -26.25
N GLY A 166 6.24 41.35 -26.55
CA GLY A 166 4.82 41.54 -26.41
C GLY A 166 4.00 40.56 -27.24
N SER A 167 3.29 39.66 -26.57
CA SER A 167 2.17 38.95 -27.16
C SER A 167 1.01 38.93 -26.18
N SER A 168 0.04 39.78 -26.48
CA SER A 168 -1.30 39.87 -25.88
C SER A 168 -2.01 38.52 -25.99
N TRP A 169 -2.09 37.78 -24.90
CA TRP A 169 -3.03 36.67 -24.75
C TRP A 169 -3.93 36.98 -23.55
N ASP A 170 -5.19 37.28 -23.87
CA ASP A 170 -6.31 37.39 -22.94
C ASP A 170 -6.34 36.15 -22.05
N PHE A 171 -5.84 36.28 -20.82
CA PHE A 171 -6.08 35.33 -19.76
C PHE A 171 -7.35 35.80 -19.04
N GLU A 172 -8.50 35.28 -19.47
CA GLU A 172 -9.76 35.52 -18.78
C GLU A 172 -9.65 35.00 -17.34
N HIS A 173 -9.62 35.96 -16.44
CA HIS A 173 -9.57 35.83 -15.00
C HIS A 173 -10.90 35.21 -14.53
N TYR A 174 -10.97 33.88 -14.42
CA TYR A 174 -12.07 33.23 -13.71
C TYR A 174 -11.98 33.66 -12.25
N ALA A 175 -12.81 34.63 -11.90
CA ALA A 175 -13.04 35.06 -10.53
C ALA A 175 -13.50 33.86 -9.71
N TYR A 176 -12.82 33.65 -8.58
CA TYR A 176 -13.29 32.86 -7.46
C TYR A 176 -14.73 33.26 -7.14
N ASP A 177 -15.68 32.35 -7.36
CA ASP A 177 -17.05 32.48 -6.88
C ASP A 177 -17.08 31.91 -5.47
N ASP A 178 -17.08 32.85 -4.53
CA ASP A 178 -17.27 32.70 -3.10
C ASP A 178 -18.76 32.43 -2.86
N SER A 179 -19.14 31.14 -2.82
CA SER A 179 -20.43 30.73 -2.27
C SER A 179 -20.21 30.08 -0.92
N GLU A 180 -20.27 30.92 0.12
CA GLU A 180 -20.70 30.52 1.46
C GLU A 180 -22.05 29.79 1.33
N ASP A 181 -22.09 28.50 1.64
CA ASP A 181 -23.32 27.84 2.07
C ASP A 181 -22.98 26.95 3.27
N ASP A 182 -23.21 27.54 4.43
CA ASP A 182 -23.49 26.91 5.70
C ASP A 182 -24.65 25.91 5.54
N ASP A 183 -24.42 24.61 5.79
CA ASP A 183 -25.48 23.75 6.33
C ASP A 183 -24.91 22.70 7.28
N TYR A 184 -24.94 23.06 8.56
CA TYR A 184 -24.61 22.26 9.72
C TYR A 184 -25.85 21.41 10.09
N GLU A 185 -25.94 20.19 9.58
CA GLU A 185 -26.90 19.21 10.11
C GLU A 185 -26.35 18.61 11.41
N GLU A 186 -26.83 19.17 12.51
CA GLU A 186 -26.72 18.70 13.89
C GLU A 186 -27.34 17.29 14.00
N VAL A 187 -26.53 16.24 13.90
CA VAL A 187 -27.00 14.87 14.17
C VAL A 187 -27.20 14.72 15.68
N GLU A 188 -28.46 14.84 16.09
CA GLU A 188 -28.95 14.53 17.42
C GLU A 188 -28.52 13.12 17.86
N GLY A 189 -27.96 13.05 19.07
CA GLY A 189 -27.48 11.82 19.66
C GLY A 189 -28.61 10.83 19.94
N THR A 190 -28.40 9.60 19.50
CA THR A 190 -29.14 8.45 20.07
C THR A 190 -28.31 7.87 21.20
N SER A 191 -28.74 8.21 22.41
CA SER A 191 -28.46 7.52 23.67
C SER A 191 -28.51 6.00 23.47
N PHE A 192 -27.35 5.35 23.52
CA PHE A 192 -27.29 3.90 23.66
C PHE A 192 -27.45 3.58 25.15
N GLU A 193 -28.63 3.08 25.51
CA GLU A 193 -28.88 2.54 26.85
C GLU A 193 -27.98 1.32 27.04
N TYR A 194 -27.07 1.41 28.01
CA TYR A 194 -26.37 0.25 28.54
C TYR A 194 -27.42 -0.59 29.27
N GLU A 195 -27.81 -1.73 28.71
CA GLU A 195 -28.40 -2.78 29.52
C GLU A 195 -27.29 -3.42 30.37
N ASP A 196 -27.56 -3.32 31.66
CA ASP A 196 -26.78 -3.73 32.80
C ASP A 196 -27.10 -5.21 33.08
N ASP A 197 -26.31 -6.13 32.53
CA ASP A 197 -26.37 -7.54 32.91
C ASP A 197 -25.40 -7.82 34.07
N GLU A 198 -25.74 -7.33 35.25
CA GLU A 198 -25.21 -7.88 36.50
C GLU A 198 -25.78 -9.29 36.77
N TYR A 199 -24.90 -10.15 37.31
CA TYR A 199 -25.10 -11.46 37.96
C TYR A 199 -25.29 -12.67 37.01
N THR A 200 -24.44 -13.70 37.09
CA THR A 200 -24.42 -14.56 38.28
C THR A 200 -23.07 -15.25 38.51
N ASP A 201 -22.54 -15.07 39.71
CA ASP A 201 -21.61 -15.95 40.38
C ASP A 201 -22.27 -17.31 40.63
N SER A 202 -21.61 -18.39 40.22
CA SER A 202 -21.84 -19.71 40.79
C SER A 202 -20.54 -20.51 40.78
N ASP A 203 -19.77 -20.25 41.83
CA ASP A 203 -18.92 -21.19 42.55
C ASP A 203 -19.55 -22.59 42.72
N TYR A 204 -18.68 -23.56 43.01
CA TYR A 204 -18.86 -24.98 43.36
C TYR A 204 -18.86 -26.03 42.26
N GLY A 205 -17.80 -26.85 42.29
CA GLY A 205 -17.83 -28.17 41.64
C GLY A 205 -16.57 -29.02 41.70
N GLU A 206 -15.74 -28.93 42.75
CA GLU A 206 -14.74 -29.95 43.05
C GLU A 206 -15.45 -31.28 43.35
N SER A 207 -15.12 -32.35 42.62
CA SER A 207 -15.39 -33.73 43.05
C SER A 207 -14.49 -34.71 42.29
N THR A 208 -13.45 -35.15 43.01
CA THR A 208 -12.77 -36.46 43.00
C THR A 208 -12.22 -37.02 41.69
#